data_AF-A0A3S4U3E0-F1
#
_entry.id   AF-A0A3S4U3E0-F1
#
_cell.length_a   1.000
_cell.length_b   1.000
_cell.length_c   1.000
_cell.angle_alpha   90.00
_cell.angle_beta   90.00
_cell.angle_gamma   90.00
#
_symmetry.space_group_name_H-M   'P 1'
#
loop_
_entity.id
_entity.type
_entity.pdbx_description
1 polymer ?
#
loop_
_entity_poly.entity_id
_entity_poly.type
_entity_poly.pdbx_seq_one_letter_code
_entity_poly.pdbx_strand_id
1 'polypeptide(L)' 'MAKAIHSMIRVLDEARSVDFYNKAFGLEVAQRLDFETFTLIYLSNADSPFEVELTVN' A
#
# COMPACT_ATOMS: atom_id res chain seq x y z
N MET A 1 20.63 13.02 -2.69
CA MET A 1 19.70 13.25 -3.82
C MET A 1 18.31 12.81 -3.38
N ALA A 2 17.26 13.56 -3.69
CA ALA A 2 15.89 13.14 -3.38
C ALA A 2 15.47 11.97 -4.29
N LYS A 3 14.72 11.01 -3.75
CA LYS A 3 14.19 9.85 -4.48
C LYS A 3 12.74 9.62 -4.06
N ALA A 4 11.85 9.37 -5.02
CA ALA A 4 10.51 8.88 -4.71
C ALA A 4 10.61 7.43 -4.21
N ILE A 5 10.12 7.18 -2.99
CA ILE A 5 10.20 5.87 -2.35
C ILE A 5 8.83 5.20 -2.21
N HIS A 6 7.74 5.98 -2.28
CA HIS A 6 6.38 5.43 -2.31
C HIS A 6 5.39 6.39 -2.99
N SER A 7 4.19 5.90 -3.28
CA SER A 7 3.02 6.72 -3.61
C SER A 7 1.86 6.34 -2.69
N MET A 8 1.22 7.35 -2.11
CA MET A 8 0.04 7.18 -1.27
C MET A 8 -1.24 7.35 -2.09
N ILE A 9 -2.16 6.39 -1.95
CA ILE A 9 -3.48 6.42 -2.56
C ILE A 9 -4.53 6.15 -1.48
N ARG A 10 -5.51 7.04 -1.36
CA ARG A 10 -6.66 6.84 -0.49
C ARG A 10 -7.68 5.92 -1.17
N VAL A 11 -8.16 4.92 -0.46
CA VAL A 11 -9.10 3.91 -0.96
C VAL A 11 -10.25 3.69 0.01
N LEU A 12 -11.41 3.30 -0.51
CA LEU A 12 -12.63 3.06 0.28
C LEU A 12 -12.78 1.62 0.75
N ASP A 13 -12.26 0.66 -0.02
CA ASP A 13 -12.39 -0.77 0.26
C ASP A 13 -10.99 -1.38 0.30
N GLU A 14 -10.56 -1.69 1.52
CA GLU A 14 -9.26 -2.27 1.79
C GLU A 14 -9.05 -3.60 1.05
N ALA A 15 -9.96 -4.56 1.27
CA ALA A 15 -9.78 -5.93 0.80
C ALA A 15 -9.71 -5.97 -0.72
N ARG A 16 -10.59 -5.21 -1.39
CA ARG A 16 -10.58 -5.10 -2.84
C ARG A 16 -9.32 -4.44 -3.37
N SER A 17 -8.81 -3.40 -2.71
CA SER A 17 -7.59 -2.71 -3.13
C SER A 17 -6.34 -3.57 -2.95
N VAL A 18 -6.20 -4.27 -1.81
CA VAL A 18 -5.07 -5.18 -1.58
C VAL A 18 -5.09 -6.33 -2.60
N ASP A 19 -6.25 -6.95 -2.83
CA ASP A 19 -6.40 -8.02 -3.82
C ASP A 19 -6.06 -7.56 -5.24
N PHE A 20 -6.46 -6.34 -5.62
CA PHE A 20 -6.10 -5.76 -6.92
C PHE A 20 -4.58 -5.63 -7.09
N TYR A 21 -3.88 -5.03 -6.12
CA TYR A 21 -2.44 -4.83 -6.21
C TYR A 21 -1.66 -6.14 -6.15
N ASN A 22 -2.15 -7.12 -5.40
CA ASN A 22 -1.59 -8.47 -5.38
C ASN A 22 -1.72 -9.14 -6.76
N LYS A 23 -2.92 -9.17 -7.34
CA LYS A 23 -3.16 -9.83 -8.63
C LYS A 23 -2.47 -9.15 -9.81
N ALA A 24 -2.45 -7.82 -9.83
CA ALA A 24 -1.93 -7.06 -10.96
C ALA A 24 -0.41 -6.91 -10.93
N PHE A 25 0.19 -6.80 -9.74
CA PHE A 25 1.59 -6.42 -9.58
C PHE A 25 2.38 -7.35 -8.64
N GLY A 26 1.74 -8.34 -8.03
CA GLY A 26 2.39 -9.20 -7.04
C GLY A 26 2.80 -8.48 -5.76
N LEU A 27 2.16 -7.35 -5.43
CA LEU A 27 2.44 -6.63 -4.19
C LEU A 27 1.70 -7.30 -3.03
N GLU A 28 2.40 -7.45 -1.90
CA GLU A 28 1.87 -8.02 -0.67
C GLU A 28 1.93 -7.00 0.46
N VAL A 29 1.12 -7.21 1.52
CA VAL A 29 1.13 -6.32 2.69
C VAL A 29 2.44 -6.49 3.44
N ALA A 30 3.28 -5.45 3.40
CA ALA A 30 4.55 -5.41 4.12
C ALA A 30 4.37 -4.86 5.54
N GLN A 31 3.47 -3.87 5.69
CA GLN A 31 3.19 -3.27 6.99
C GLN A 31 1.76 -2.74 7.03
N ARG A 32 1.12 -2.87 8.20
CA ARG A 32 -0.17 -2.25 8.53
C ARG A 32 -0.01 -1.40 9.78
N LEU A 33 -0.55 -0.18 9.75
CA LEU A 33 -0.60 0.72 10.89
C LEU A 33 -2.04 1.21 11.07
N ASP A 34 -2.65 0.87 12.20
CA ASP A 34 -4.00 1.31 12.53
C ASP A 34 -3.94 2.58 13.39
N PHE A 35 -4.72 3.59 13.00
CA PHE A 35 -4.93 4.83 13.74
C PHE A 35 -6.41 4.95 14.08
N GLU A 36 -6.75 5.92 14.94
CA GLU A 36 -8.14 6.08 15.44
C GLU A 36 -9.15 6.33 14.32
N THR A 37 -8.76 7.02 13.23
CA THR A 37 -9.67 7.46 12.17
C THR A 37 -9.31 6.95 10.77
N PHE A 38 -8.22 6.21 10.63
CA PHE A 38 -7.77 5.64 9.35
C PHE A 38 -6.77 4.51 9.57
N THR A 39 -6.54 3.72 8.52
CA THR A 39 -5.47 2.70 8.48
C THR A 39 -4.51 3.01 7.33
N LEU A 40 -3.20 2.83 7.56
CA LEU A 40 -2.19 2.77 6.52
C LEU A 40 -1.80 1.32 6.23
N ILE A 41 -1.64 1.00 4.94
CA ILE A 41 -1.22 -0.32 4.47
C ILE A 41 -0.13 -0.12 3.42
N TYR A 42 1.07 -0.56 3.74
CA TYR A 42 2.21 -0.54 2.83
C TYR A 42 2.27 -1.84 2.05
N LEU A 43 2.30 -1.71 0.72
CA LEU A 43 2.39 -2.81 -0.22
C LEU A 43 3.75 -2.78 -0.92
N SER A 44 4.45 -3.91 -0.95
CA SER A 44 5.75 -4.03 -1.61
C SER A 44 5.97 -5.44 -2.19
N ASN A 45 7.04 -5.60 -2.96
CA ASN A 45 7.54 -6.89 -3.42
C ASN A 45 9.08 -6.86 -3.53
N ALA A 46 9.68 -7.97 -3.97
CA ALA A 46 11.14 -8.08 -4.11
C ALA A 46 11.71 -7.40 -5.37
N ASP A 47 10.87 -7.01 -6.33
CA ASP A 47 11.31 -6.51 -7.64
C ASP A 47 11.72 -5.04 -7.58
N SER A 48 11.18 -4.27 -6.64
CA SER A 48 11.40 -2.83 -6.51
C SER A 48 11.37 -2.35 -5.06
N PRO A 49 12.26 -1.42 -4.66
CA PRO A 49 12.21 -0.78 -3.35
C PRO A 49 11.13 0.31 -3.25
N PHE A 50 10.31 0.50 -4.28
CA PHE A 50 9.22 1.47 -4.28
C PHE A 50 7.95 0.83 -3.73
N GLU A 51 7.26 1.52 -2.82
CA GLU A 51 6.05 1.02 -2.16
C GLU A 51 4.78 1.72 -2.63
N VAL A 52 3.66 0.99 -2.57
CA VAL A 52 2.33 1.60 -2.65
C VAL A 52 1.77 1.67 -1.23
N GLU A 53 1.47 2.87 -0.76
CA GLU A 53 0.80 3.10 0.52
C GLU A 53 -0.69 3.31 0.28
N LEU A 54 -1.53 2.50 0.92
CA LEU A 54 -2.99 2.69 0.93
C LEU A 54 -3.39 3.36 2.24
N THR A 55 -4.16 4.44 2.15
CA THR A 55 -4.89 4.98 3.30
C THR A 55 -6.37 4.61 3.19
N VAL A 56 -6.90 3.96 4.22
CA VAL A 56 -8.29 3.54 4.31
C VAL A 56 -8.99 4.37 5.38
N ASN A 57 -10.07 5.07 5.01
CA ASN A 57 -10.95 5.80 5.92
C ASN A 57 -12.30 6.15 5.29
#